data_AF-A0A1Y2DN69-F1
#
_entry.id   AF-A0A1Y2DN69-F1
#
_cell.length_a   1.000
_cell.length_b   1.000
_cell.length_c   1.000
_cell.angle_alpha   90.00
_cell.angle_beta   90.00
_cell.angle_gamma   90.00
#
_symmetry.space_group_name_H-M   'P 1'
#
loop_
_entity.id
_entity.type
_entity.pdbx_description
1 polymer ?
#
loop_
_entity_poly.entity_id
_entity_poly.type
_entity_poly.pdbx_seq_one_letter_code
_entity_poly.pdbx_strand_id
1 'polypeptide(L)'
;MPCSFCFQRKLSCRMIEKSTRCQKCVRRGRSCDGVLVASSLERMLSQQKKLDDEEEEASENLLALHSRLAEIQSELALAAGRLSRIRKIRKRVKNKSSELFERGIAELDKEDDILPALDSHERYMRSMGVPEDVDWSSFGLGADFSDLGSLIPLDAAGGTAQASGDNAPNAS
;
A
#
# COMPACT_ATOMS: atom_id res chain seq x y z
N MET A 1 46.25 -44.69 -14.56
CA MET A 1 45.14 -44.92 -15.53
C MET A 1 45.43 -46.13 -16.41
N PRO A 2 44.65 -47.22 -16.32
CA PRO A 2 44.75 -48.31 -17.29
C PRO A 2 44.09 -47.94 -18.63
N CYS A 3 44.61 -48.45 -19.74
CA CYS A 3 43.95 -48.39 -21.04
C CYS A 3 42.71 -49.30 -21.05
N SER A 4 41.74 -49.07 -21.93
CA SER A 4 40.46 -49.80 -21.93
C SER A 4 40.66 -51.30 -22.05
N PHE A 5 41.63 -51.73 -22.86
CA PHE A 5 41.97 -53.14 -23.02
C PHE A 5 42.48 -53.77 -21.71
N CYS A 6 43.43 -53.12 -21.03
CA CYS A 6 43.97 -53.64 -19.79
C CYS A 6 42.93 -53.59 -18.67
N PHE A 7 42.04 -52.59 -18.66
CA PHE A 7 40.94 -52.49 -17.72
C PHE A 7 39.94 -53.66 -17.88
N GLN A 8 39.45 -53.90 -19.10
CA GLN A 8 38.51 -54.99 -19.38
C GLN A 8 39.08 -56.38 -19.04
N ARG A 9 40.38 -56.57 -19.23
CA ARG A 9 41.07 -57.85 -18.97
C ARG A 9 41.66 -57.95 -17.55
N LYS A 10 41.46 -56.92 -16.70
CA LYS A 10 42.05 -56.82 -15.35
C LYS A 10 43.57 -57.05 -15.33
N LEU A 11 44.27 -56.52 -16.33
CA LEU A 11 45.73 -56.63 -16.49
C LEU A 11 46.43 -55.40 -15.93
N SER A 12 47.67 -55.57 -15.44
CA SER A 12 48.51 -54.45 -15.03
C SER A 12 48.90 -53.58 -16.24
N CYS A 13 48.29 -52.39 -16.34
CA CYS A 13 48.62 -51.43 -17.38
C CYS A 13 49.78 -50.53 -16.95
N ARG A 14 50.96 -50.73 -17.53
CA ARG A 14 52.12 -49.85 -17.35
C ARG A 14 52.45 -49.17 -18.68
N MET A 15 52.44 -47.84 -18.69
CA MET A 15 52.89 -47.05 -19.84
C MET A 15 54.41 -47.13 -19.96
N ILE A 16 54.93 -47.20 -21.19
CA ILE A 16 56.37 -47.17 -21.44
C ILE A 16 56.79 -45.72 -21.66
N GLU A 17 57.94 -45.31 -21.12
CA GLU A 17 58.51 -43.99 -21.37
C GLU A 17 58.70 -43.74 -22.87
N LYS A 18 58.34 -42.52 -23.33
CA LYS A 18 58.40 -42.11 -24.75
C LYS A 18 57.48 -42.88 -25.71
N SER A 19 56.54 -43.68 -25.19
CA SER A 19 55.52 -44.36 -26.01
C SER A 19 54.11 -43.96 -25.58
N THR A 20 53.23 -43.75 -26.56
CA THR A 20 51.78 -43.59 -26.32
C THR A 20 51.08 -44.91 -25.98
N ARG A 21 51.83 -46.01 -25.95
CA ARG A 21 51.31 -47.37 -25.75
C ARG A 21 51.80 -48.00 -24.45
N CYS A 22 50.92 -48.76 -23.81
CA CYS A 22 51.29 -49.54 -22.63
C CYS A 22 52.07 -50.80 -23.01
N GLN A 23 52.86 -51.32 -22.07
CA GLN A 23 53.74 -52.47 -22.27
C GLN A 23 53.00 -53.70 -22.82
N LYS A 24 51.76 -53.93 -22.39
CA LYS A 24 50.96 -55.08 -22.83
C LYS A 24 50.38 -54.90 -24.24
N CYS A 25 50.00 -53.68 -24.62
CA CYS A 25 49.55 -53.37 -25.98
C CYS A 25 50.71 -53.41 -26.97
N VAL A 26 51.90 -52.91 -26.60
CA VAL A 26 53.11 -52.99 -27.43
C VAL A 26 53.49 -54.45 -27.71
N ARG A 27 53.56 -55.29 -26.67
CA ARG A 27 53.88 -56.73 -26.80
C ARG A 27 52.89 -57.50 -27.68
N ARG A 28 51.65 -57.00 -27.84
CA ARG A 28 50.59 -57.65 -28.63
C ARG A 28 50.33 -56.99 -29.98
N GLY A 29 51.11 -55.97 -30.35
CA GLY A 29 50.93 -55.23 -31.59
C GLY A 29 49.58 -54.52 -31.72
N ARG A 30 48.96 -54.12 -30.60
CA ARG A 30 47.64 -53.46 -30.58
C ARG A 30 47.75 -51.96 -30.32
N SER A 31 46.71 -51.22 -30.73
CA SER A 31 46.51 -49.83 -30.32
C SER A 31 46.32 -49.74 -28.80
N CYS A 32 46.67 -48.60 -28.24
CA CYS A 32 46.51 -48.31 -26.81
C CYS A 32 45.90 -46.91 -26.70
N ASP A 33 44.82 -46.82 -25.93
CA ASP A 33 44.06 -45.60 -25.69
C ASP A 33 44.36 -44.98 -24.32
N GLY A 34 45.33 -45.51 -23.57
CA GLY A 34 45.62 -45.06 -22.20
C GLY A 34 45.92 -43.56 -22.05
N VAL A 35 46.60 -42.95 -23.04
CA VAL A 35 46.85 -41.49 -23.05
C VAL A 35 45.56 -40.70 -23.29
N LEU A 36 44.71 -41.16 -24.21
CA LEU A 36 43.43 -40.53 -24.52
C LEU A 36 42.45 -40.60 -23.35
N VAL A 37 42.44 -41.74 -22.64
CA VAL A 37 41.60 -41.93 -21.44
C VAL A 37 42.04 -40.96 -20.33
N ALA A 38 43.35 -40.79 -20.12
CA ALA A 38 43.87 -39.86 -19.12
C ALA A 38 43.49 -38.41 -19.45
N SER A 39 43.74 -37.94 -20.68
CA SER A 39 43.41 -36.57 -21.08
C SER A 39 41.91 -36.30 -21.09
N SER A 40 41.10 -37.28 -21.51
CA SER A 40 39.63 -37.17 -21.47
C SER A 40 39.14 -37.05 -20.04
N LEU A 41 39.70 -37.82 -19.10
CA LEU A 41 39.33 -37.76 -17.69
C LEU A 41 39.73 -36.44 -17.05
N GLU A 42 40.94 -35.92 -17.31
CA GLU A 42 41.36 -34.60 -16.84
C GLU A 42 40.39 -33.51 -17.33
N ARG A 43 39.97 -33.59 -18.60
CA ARG A 43 38.93 -32.70 -19.13
C ARG A 43 37.61 -32.85 -18.39
N MET A 44 37.13 -34.09 -18.17
CA MET A 44 35.88 -34.32 -17.43
C MET A 44 35.94 -33.79 -16.00
N LEU A 45 37.05 -33.99 -15.28
CA LEU A 45 37.23 -33.47 -13.92
C LEU A 45 37.24 -31.94 -13.90
N SER A 46 37.91 -31.30 -14.87
CA SER A 46 37.89 -29.84 -14.98
C SER A 46 36.49 -29.30 -15.30
N GLN A 47 35.70 -30.03 -16.08
CA GLN A 47 34.32 -29.66 -16.39
C GLN A 47 33.41 -29.87 -15.19
N GLN A 48 33.58 -30.99 -14.47
CA GLN A 48 32.86 -31.26 -13.24
C GLN A 48 33.09 -30.14 -12.23
N LYS A 49 34.35 -29.78 -11.98
CA LYS A 49 34.66 -28.69 -11.07
C LYS A 49 34.01 -27.36 -11.47
N LYS A 50 34.03 -27.02 -12.75
CA LYS A 50 33.36 -25.79 -13.24
C LYS A 50 31.85 -25.82 -13.00
N LEU A 51 31.23 -26.98 -13.24
CA LEU A 51 29.80 -27.14 -12.98
C LEU A 51 29.48 -27.06 -11.49
N ASP A 52 30.33 -27.65 -10.64
CA ASP A 52 30.18 -27.56 -9.18
C ASP A 52 30.28 -26.08 -8.73
N ASP A 53 31.25 -25.32 -9.25
CA ASP A 53 31.42 -23.89 -8.96
C ASP A 53 30.19 -23.07 -9.47
N GLU A 54 29.69 -23.36 -10.68
CA GLU A 54 28.50 -22.72 -11.25
C GLU A 54 27.21 -23.06 -10.48
N GLU A 55 27.09 -24.29 -9.97
CA GLU A 55 25.97 -24.73 -9.12
C GLU A 55 25.98 -23.99 -7.79
N GLU A 56 27.15 -23.87 -7.14
CA GLU A 56 27.30 -23.16 -5.88
C GLU A 56 26.91 -21.68 -6.05
N GLU A 57 27.42 -21.00 -7.08
CA GLU A 57 27.05 -19.61 -7.37
C GLU A 57 25.54 -19.45 -7.65
N ALA A 58 24.95 -20.36 -8.43
CA ALA A 58 23.51 -20.35 -8.69
C ALA A 58 22.70 -20.55 -7.40
N SER A 59 23.17 -21.40 -6.49
CA SER A 59 22.52 -21.69 -5.21
C SER A 59 22.56 -20.49 -4.26
N GLU A 60 23.69 -19.79 -4.17
CA GLU A 60 23.83 -18.57 -3.36
C GLU A 60 22.94 -17.45 -3.89
N ASN A 61 22.90 -17.27 -5.21
CA ASN A 61 22.02 -16.32 -5.86
C ASN A 61 20.54 -16.62 -5.59
N LEU A 62 20.15 -17.89 -5.65
CA LEU A 62 18.78 -18.31 -5.33
C LEU A 62 18.44 -18.01 -3.86
N LEU A 63 19.34 -18.28 -2.92
CA LEU A 63 19.13 -17.96 -1.51
C LEU A 63 18.99 -16.44 -1.27
N ALA A 64 19.81 -15.63 -1.94
CA ALA A 64 19.73 -14.18 -1.88
C ALA A 64 18.43 -13.63 -2.48
N LEU A 65 17.89 -14.27 -3.52
CA LEU A 65 16.58 -13.90 -4.06
C LEU A 65 15.45 -14.31 -3.10
N HIS A 66 15.55 -15.47 -2.46
CA HIS A 66 14.57 -15.90 -1.46
C HIS A 66 14.51 -14.98 -0.25
N SER A 67 15.64 -14.49 0.25
CA SER A 67 15.65 -13.53 1.37
C SER A 67 14.97 -12.21 0.98
N ARG A 68 15.29 -11.66 -0.19
CA ARG A 68 14.64 -10.44 -0.72
C ARG A 68 13.14 -10.63 -0.92
N LEU A 69 12.72 -11.80 -1.42
CA LEU A 69 11.29 -12.11 -1.55
C LEU A 69 10.58 -12.13 -0.19
N ALA A 70 11.21 -12.68 0.85
CA ALA A 70 10.64 -12.67 2.20
C ALA A 70 10.49 -11.25 2.77
N GLU A 71 11.48 -10.38 2.55
CA GLU A 71 11.42 -8.96 2.93
C GLU A 71 10.24 -8.27 2.25
N ILE A 72 10.13 -8.38 0.92
CA ILE A 72 9.05 -7.76 0.14
C ILE A 72 7.68 -8.30 0.57
N GLN A 73 7.57 -9.62 0.84
CA GLN A 73 6.33 -10.20 1.34
C GLN A 73 5.92 -9.61 2.70
N SER A 74 6.88 -9.37 3.58
CA SER A 74 6.62 -8.74 4.87
C SER A 74 6.13 -7.29 4.73
N GLU A 75 6.74 -6.52 3.84
CA GLU A 75 6.31 -5.15 3.53
C GLU A 75 4.91 -5.11 2.92
N LEU A 76 4.63 -6.04 2.00
CA LEU A 76 3.31 -6.20 1.40
C LEU A 76 2.25 -6.51 2.46
N ALA A 77 2.55 -7.41 3.40
CA ALA A 77 1.64 -7.74 4.49
C ALA A 77 1.35 -6.53 5.39
N LEU A 78 2.38 -5.73 5.72
CA LEU A 78 2.23 -4.49 6.48
C LEU A 78 1.37 -3.45 5.75
N ALA A 79 1.64 -3.23 4.47
CA ALA A 79 0.88 -2.30 3.62
C ALA A 79 -0.58 -2.74 3.47
N ALA A 80 -0.83 -4.03 3.21
CA ALA A 80 -2.16 -4.60 3.13
C ALA A 80 -2.93 -4.46 4.46
N GLY A 81 -2.27 -4.71 5.59
CA GLY A 81 -2.83 -4.50 6.92
C GLY A 81 -3.21 -3.04 7.19
N ARG A 82 -2.35 -2.09 6.81
CA ARG A 82 -2.61 -0.64 6.92
C ARG A 82 -3.82 -0.24 6.07
N LEU A 83 -3.87 -0.70 4.81
CA LEU A 83 -4.99 -0.42 3.91
C LEU A 83 -6.32 -0.96 4.46
N SER A 84 -6.32 -2.18 4.99
CA SER A 84 -7.50 -2.79 5.61
C SER A 84 -8.01 -1.96 6.79
N ARG A 85 -7.11 -1.49 7.68
CA ARG A 85 -7.47 -0.59 8.78
C ARG A 85 -8.06 0.72 8.29
N ILE A 86 -7.45 1.37 7.30
CA ILE A 86 -7.95 2.62 6.71
C ILE A 86 -9.35 2.41 6.14
N ARG A 87 -9.58 1.32 5.39
CA ARG A 87 -10.90 0.99 4.85
C ARG A 87 -11.96 0.82 5.94
N LYS A 88 -11.62 0.14 7.05
CA LYS A 88 -12.51 -0.02 8.21
C LYS A 88 -12.83 1.31 8.88
N ILE A 89 -11.81 2.16 9.10
CA ILE A 89 -11.98 3.49 9.69
C ILE A 89 -12.87 4.35 8.79
N ARG A 90 -12.57 4.42 7.49
CA ARG A 90 -13.38 5.16 6.51
C ARG A 90 -14.85 4.74 6.53
N LYS A 91 -15.13 3.43 6.59
CA LYS A 91 -16.51 2.91 6.67
C LYS A 91 -17.20 3.38 7.95
N ARG A 92 -16.52 3.32 9.11
CA ARG A 92 -17.07 3.80 10.38
C ARG A 92 -17.34 5.30 10.37
N VAL A 93 -16.41 6.10 9.85
CA VAL A 93 -16.57 7.55 9.72
C VAL A 93 -17.76 7.87 8.82
N LYS A 94 -17.88 7.22 7.66
CA LYS A 94 -19.01 7.41 6.74
C LYS A 94 -20.36 7.08 7.39
N ASN A 95 -20.43 5.98 8.14
CA ASN A 95 -21.66 5.60 8.84
C ASN A 95 -21.98 6.59 9.97
N LYS A 96 -20.96 7.09 10.68
CA LYS A 96 -21.19 8.06 11.75
C LYS A 96 -21.60 9.42 11.20
N SER A 97 -21.04 9.84 10.07
CA SER A 97 -21.44 11.10 9.41
C SER A 97 -22.89 11.04 8.91
N SER A 98 -23.34 9.90 8.35
CA SER A 98 -24.75 9.77 7.94
C SER A 98 -25.69 9.79 9.14
N GLU A 99 -25.34 9.10 10.23
CA GLU A 99 -26.14 9.11 11.46
C GLU A 99 -26.25 10.51 12.07
N LEU A 100 -25.16 11.28 12.11
CA LEU A 100 -25.17 12.66 12.60
C LEU A 100 -25.97 13.58 11.68
N PHE A 101 -25.87 13.39 10.37
CA PHE A 101 -26.66 14.15 9.40
C PHE A 101 -28.17 13.89 9.57
N GLU A 102 -28.58 12.62 9.68
CA GLU A 102 -29.98 12.25 9.93
C GLU A 102 -30.52 12.81 11.24
N ARG A 103 -29.72 12.77 12.32
CA ARG A 103 -30.10 13.38 13.61
C ARG A 103 -30.24 14.89 13.53
N GLY A 104 -29.31 15.58 12.86
CA GLY A 104 -29.37 17.03 12.69
C GLY A 104 -30.61 17.46 11.91
N ILE A 105 -30.96 16.76 10.83
CA ILE A 105 -32.20 17.02 10.08
C ILE A 105 -33.43 16.80 10.99
N ALA A 106 -33.48 15.71 11.74
CA ALA A 106 -34.60 15.42 12.65
C ALA A 106 -34.68 16.37 13.86
N GLU A 107 -33.60 17.08 14.22
CA GLU A 107 -33.62 18.14 15.22
C GLU A 107 -34.18 19.43 14.62
N LEU A 108 -33.76 19.80 13.40
CA LEU A 108 -34.30 20.95 12.66
C LEU A 108 -35.81 20.81 12.40
N ASP A 109 -36.26 19.63 11.97
CA ASP A 109 -37.70 19.38 11.74
C ASP A 109 -38.54 19.61 13.01
N LYS A 110 -38.00 19.29 14.20
CA LYS A 110 -38.69 19.55 15.49
C LYS A 110 -38.70 21.02 15.87
N GLU A 111 -37.63 21.74 15.55
CA GLU A 111 -37.56 23.20 15.75
C GLU A 111 -38.57 23.91 14.83
N ASP A 112 -38.70 23.45 13.58
CA ASP A 112 -39.71 23.93 12.65
C ASP A 112 -41.14 23.64 13.13
N ASP A 113 -41.41 22.52 13.80
CA ASP A 113 -42.73 22.22 14.40
C ASP A 113 -43.08 23.14 15.60
N ILE A 114 -42.08 23.71 16.28
CA ILE A 114 -42.29 24.66 17.39
C ILE A 114 -42.77 26.02 16.86
N LEU A 115 -42.32 26.44 15.68
CA LEU A 115 -42.70 27.74 15.11
C LEU A 115 -44.22 27.89 14.87
N PRO A 116 -44.94 26.94 14.25
CA PRO A 116 -46.40 26.96 14.15
C PRO A 116 -47.10 26.90 15.51
N ALA A 117 -46.53 26.17 16.49
CA ALA A 117 -47.09 26.09 17.83
C ALA A 117 -46.99 27.44 18.56
N LEU A 118 -45.84 28.11 18.46
CA LEU A 118 -45.62 29.46 18.98
C LEU A 118 -46.50 30.50 18.29
N ASP A 119 -46.61 30.45 16.96
CA ASP A 119 -47.47 31.34 16.17
C ASP A 119 -48.96 31.12 16.53
N SER A 120 -49.40 29.87 16.70
CA SER A 120 -50.76 29.57 17.16
C SER A 120 -51.05 30.12 18.57
N HIS A 121 -50.06 30.04 19.46
CA HIS A 121 -50.14 30.55 20.82
C HIS A 121 -50.11 32.09 20.85
N GLU A 122 -49.33 32.72 19.99
CA GLU A 122 -49.30 34.18 19.81
C GLU A 122 -50.66 34.70 19.33
N ARG A 123 -51.26 34.04 18.33
CA ARG A 123 -52.62 34.37 17.87
C ARG A 123 -53.67 34.16 18.97
N TYR A 124 -53.52 33.13 19.80
CA TYR A 124 -54.39 32.90 20.96
C TYR A 124 -54.24 34.01 22.02
N MET A 125 -53.00 34.39 22.38
CA MET A 125 -52.71 35.51 23.27
C MET A 125 -53.32 36.82 22.76
N ARG A 126 -53.21 37.07 21.45
CA ARG A 126 -53.82 38.23 20.77
C ARG A 126 -55.35 38.22 20.90
N SER A 127 -55.98 37.05 20.78
CA SER A 127 -57.43 36.89 20.97
C SER A 127 -57.90 37.13 22.41
N MET A 128 -57.00 36.93 23.39
CA MET A 128 -57.23 37.22 24.82
C MET A 128 -56.95 38.70 25.17
N GLY A 129 -56.60 39.53 24.19
CA GLY A 129 -56.38 40.97 24.39
C GLY A 129 -55.02 41.32 24.98
N VAL A 130 -54.04 40.41 24.89
CA VAL A 130 -52.64 40.71 25.27
C VAL A 130 -52.06 41.69 24.24
N PRO A 131 -51.56 42.88 24.66
CA PRO A 131 -50.97 43.85 23.75
C PRO A 131 -49.76 43.28 23.01
N GLU A 132 -49.70 43.50 21.70
CA GLU A 132 -48.64 42.99 20.81
C GLU A 132 -47.30 43.71 21.06
N ASP A 133 -47.36 44.99 21.42
CA ASP A 133 -46.21 45.83 21.73
C ASP A 133 -46.16 46.13 23.23
N VAL A 134 -45.46 45.28 23.98
CA VAL A 134 -45.10 45.57 25.37
C VAL A 134 -43.91 46.54 25.35
N ASP A 135 -44.13 47.79 25.77
CA ASP A 135 -43.04 48.75 25.98
C ASP A 135 -42.23 48.37 27.23
N TRP A 136 -41.17 47.58 27.03
CA TRP A 136 -40.24 47.15 28.07
C TRP A 136 -39.54 48.33 28.79
N SER A 137 -39.50 49.49 28.14
CA SER A 137 -38.97 50.73 28.73
C SER A 137 -39.81 51.20 29.92
N SER A 138 -41.13 50.97 29.88
CA SER A 138 -42.06 51.32 30.96
C SER A 138 -41.87 50.48 32.24
N PHE A 139 -41.24 49.31 32.13
CA PHE A 139 -40.90 48.42 33.25
C PHE A 139 -39.50 48.68 33.84
N GLY A 140 -38.80 49.72 33.37
CA GLY A 140 -37.48 50.13 33.88
C GLY A 140 -36.31 49.27 33.39
N LEU A 141 -36.51 48.48 32.32
CA LEU A 141 -35.51 47.59 31.73
C LEU A 141 -34.92 48.10 30.39
N GLY A 142 -35.29 49.32 29.97
CA GLY A 142 -35.20 49.78 28.58
C GLY A 142 -33.95 50.55 28.12
N ALA A 143 -32.78 50.38 28.73
CA ALA A 143 -31.54 50.99 28.19
C ALA A 143 -30.56 49.97 27.59
N ASP A 144 -30.52 48.75 28.11
CA ASP A 144 -29.42 47.82 27.80
C ASP A 144 -29.77 46.80 26.71
N PHE A 145 -31.06 46.67 26.36
CA PHE A 145 -31.56 45.67 25.41
C PHE A 145 -32.22 46.26 24.15
N SER A 146 -32.32 47.59 24.07
CA SER A 146 -32.95 48.32 22.97
C SER A 146 -32.16 48.26 21.65
N ASP A 147 -30.94 47.71 21.68
CA ASP A 147 -30.03 47.58 20.53
C ASP A 147 -30.17 46.22 19.81
N LEU A 148 -31.00 45.31 20.34
CA LEU A 148 -31.35 44.06 19.66
C LEU A 148 -32.57 44.32 18.77
N GLY A 149 -32.30 44.88 17.59
CA GLY A 149 -33.29 45.30 16.61
C GLY A 149 -34.33 44.23 16.24
N SER A 150 -35.51 44.71 15.78
CA SER A 150 -36.64 43.89 15.36
C SER A 150 -36.26 42.78 14.38
N LEU A 151 -36.61 41.54 14.71
CA LEU A 151 -36.54 40.38 13.82
C LEU A 151 -37.72 40.34 12.85
N ILE A 152 -37.86 41.39 12.03
CA ILE A 152 -38.70 41.35 10.82
C ILE A 152 -37.77 41.48 9.61
N PRO A 153 -37.76 40.51 8.68
CA PRO A 153 -37.00 40.65 7.44
C PRO A 153 -37.55 41.81 6.61
N LEU A 154 -36.75 42.88 6.45
CA LEU A 154 -37.00 43.89 5.43
C LEU A 154 -36.34 43.40 4.13
N ASP A 155 -37.13 42.74 3.29
CA ASP A 155 -36.71 42.44 1.93
C ASP A 155 -36.50 43.74 1.13
N ALA A 156 -35.47 43.67 0.27
CA ALA A 156 -35.23 44.48 -0.91
C ALA A 156 -34.76 45.94 -0.74
N ALA A 157 -33.44 46.16 -0.84
CA ALA A 157 -32.87 47.13 -1.77
C ALA A 157 -31.36 46.87 -1.97
N GLY A 158 -30.95 46.89 -3.24
CA GLY A 158 -29.66 46.39 -3.70
C GLY A 158 -28.43 47.17 -3.23
N GLY A 159 -27.29 46.50 -3.31
CA GLY A 159 -25.98 47.08 -3.01
C GLY A 159 -24.85 46.11 -3.36
N THR A 160 -24.56 46.00 -4.64
CA THR A 160 -23.36 45.35 -5.22
C THR A 160 -22.06 45.82 -4.54
N ALA A 161 -21.18 44.90 -4.10
CA ALA A 161 -19.73 45.09 -4.14
C ALA A 161 -18.95 43.80 -3.78
N GLN A 162 -18.46 43.15 -4.83
CA GLN A 162 -17.13 42.55 -5.00
C GLN A 162 -16.49 41.71 -3.89
N ALA A 163 -16.36 40.43 -4.23
CA ALA A 163 -15.32 39.52 -3.77
C ALA A 163 -13.91 40.05 -4.07
N SER A 164 -13.01 39.98 -3.10
CA SER A 164 -11.56 40.05 -3.28
C SER A 164 -10.92 38.81 -2.65
N GLY A 165 -10.93 37.71 -3.41
CA GLY A 165 -10.03 36.58 -3.24
C GLY A 165 -8.88 36.68 -4.24
N ASP A 166 -7.67 36.57 -3.69
CA ASP A 166 -6.45 36.01 -4.27
C ASP A 166 -5.95 36.49 -5.64
N ASN A 167 -4.77 37.12 -5.66
CA ASN A 167 -3.62 36.59 -6.43
C ASN A 167 -2.31 37.36 -6.18
N ALA A 168 -1.33 36.65 -5.60
CA ALA A 168 0.07 36.71 -6.02
C ALA A 168 0.36 35.34 -6.67
N PRO A 169 1.09 35.23 -7.79
CA PRO A 169 2.55 35.39 -7.75
C PRO A 169 3.24 35.96 -9.02
N ASN A 170 4.39 36.59 -8.78
CA ASN A 170 5.69 36.48 -9.46
C ASN A 170 5.76 36.04 -10.95
N ALA A 171 6.29 36.90 -11.83
CA ALA A 171 7.19 36.53 -12.94
C ALA A 171 7.74 37.77 -13.70
N SER A 172 9.05 38.00 -13.56
CA SER A 172 10.05 38.53 -14.54
C SER A 172 11.03 39.50 -13.90
#